data_AF-A0A7C6W5C1-F1
#
_entry.id   AF-A0A7C6W5C1-F1
#
_cell.length_a   1.000
_cell.length_b   1.000
_cell.length_c   1.000
_cell.angle_alpha   90.00
_cell.angle_beta   90.00
_cell.angle_gamma   90.00
#
_symmetry.space_group_name_H-M   'P 1'
#
loop_
_entity.id
_entity.type
_entity.pdbx_description
1 polymer ?
#
loop_
_entity_poly.entity_id
_entity_poly.type
_entity_poly.pdbx_seq_one_letter_code
_entity_poly.pdbx_strand_id
1 'polypeptide(L)' 'RDYSNRLTPIQVCDNVKRYTRDGSIIVFHDSLKAEKNLRYALPHSIEWLLKEGYTFGVIE' A
#
# COMPACT_ATOMS: atom_id res chain seq x y z
N ARG A 1 -1.98 8.36 -5.47
CA ARG A 1 -2.22 8.36 -4.01
C ARG A 1 -3.50 7.60 -3.76
N ASP A 2 -3.53 6.74 -2.76
CA ASP A 2 -4.60 5.78 -2.47
C ASP A 2 -5.98 6.42 -2.23
N TYR A 3 -6.06 7.66 -1.73
CA TYR A 3 -7.32 8.40 -1.62
C TYR A 3 -7.91 8.90 -2.95
N SER A 4 -7.19 8.76 -4.07
CA SER A 4 -7.64 9.26 -5.38
C SER A 4 -8.76 8.38 -5.92
N ASN A 5 -9.91 8.98 -6.23
CA ASN A 5 -11.02 8.30 -6.91
C ASN A 5 -10.71 7.86 -8.34
N ARG A 6 -9.59 8.33 -8.91
CA ARG A 6 -9.11 7.90 -10.24
C ARG A 6 -8.34 6.59 -10.21
N LEU A 7 -7.94 6.11 -9.04
CA LEU A 7 -7.23 4.85 -8.87
C LEU A 7 -8.17 3.79 -8.32
N THR A 8 -8.10 2.61 -8.91
CA THR A 8 -8.76 1.42 -8.36
C THR A 8 -7.93 0.83 -7.22
N PRO A 9 -8.53 0.03 -6.33
CA PRO A 9 -7.78 -0.60 -5.25
C PRO A 9 -6.64 -1.51 -5.76
N ILE A 10 -6.84 -2.17 -6.91
CA ILE A 10 -5.83 -2.99 -7.58
C ILE A 10 -4.65 -2.12 -8.04
N GLN A 11 -4.93 -0.99 -8.69
CA GLN A 11 -3.88 -0.05 -9.13
C GLN A 11 -3.08 0.53 -7.96
N VAL A 12 -3.71 0.73 -6.79
CA VAL A 12 -2.99 1.16 -5.58
C VAL A 12 -2.02 0.06 -5.12
N CYS A 13 -2.46 -1.21 -5.09
CA CYS A 13 -1.61 -2.35 -4.76
C CYS A 13 -0.46 -2.51 -5.78
N ASP A 14 -0.74 -2.39 -7.07
CA ASP A 14 0.28 -2.46 -8.13
C ASP A 14 1.32 -1.35 -8.03
N ASN A 15 0.93 -0.15 -7.58
CA ASN A 15 1.89 0.91 -7.29
C ASN A 15 2.82 0.53 -6.15
N VAL A 16 2.31 -0.10 -5.08
CA VAL A 16 3.18 -0.59 -3.99
C VAL A 16 4.16 -1.61 -4.53
N LYS A 17 3.68 -2.62 -5.27
CA LYS A 17 4.54 -3.66 -5.86
C LYS A 17 5.61 -3.10 -6.78
N ARG A 18 5.25 -2.12 -7.60
CA ARG A 18 6.15 -1.53 -8.61
C ARG A 18 7.24 -0.65 -8.01
N TYR A 19 6.95 0.08 -6.94
CA TYR A 19 7.82 1.15 -6.45
C TYR A 19 8.51 0.85 -5.13
N THR A 20 8.13 -0.24 -4.44
CA THR A 20 8.81 -0.65 -3.20
C THR A 20 10.21 -1.16 -3.50
N ARG A 21 11.12 -0.80 -2.60
CA ARG A 21 12.54 -1.16 -2.55
C ARG A 21 13.02 -1.04 -1.11
N ASP A 22 14.18 -1.60 -0.79
CA ASP A 22 14.76 -1.53 0.55
C ASP A 22 14.80 -0.10 1.08
N GLY A 23 14.35 0.08 2.32
CA GLY A 23 14.24 1.39 2.99
C GLY A 23 13.05 2.25 2.57
N SER A 24 12.11 1.75 1.75
CA SER A 24 10.91 2.51 1.38
C SER A 24 9.98 2.76 2.57
N ILE A 25 9.48 3.99 2.67
CA ILE A 25 8.34 4.32 3.53
C ILE A 25 7.07 4.32 2.67
N ILE A 26 6.14 3.41 2.96
CA ILE A 26 4.87 3.26 2.24
C ILE A 26 3.77 3.95 3.05
N VAL A 27 3.09 4.92 2.45
CA VAL A 27 2.05 5.72 3.12
C VAL A 27 0.67 5.35 2.57
N PHE A 28 -0.23 5.00 3.48
CA PHE A 28 -1.67 4.84 3.25
C PHE A 28 -2.45 5.88 4.07
N HIS A 29 -3.63 6.28 3.58
CA HIS A 29 -4.48 7.25 4.27
C HIS A 29 -5.69 6.53 4.88
N ASP A 30 -6.08 6.91 6.10
CA ASP A 30 -7.21 6.36 6.86
C ASP A 30 -8.52 7.17 6.71
N SER A 31 -8.54 8.15 5.80
CA SER A 31 -9.72 8.98 5.54
C SER A 31 -10.86 8.20 4.84
N LEU A 32 -12.10 8.69 5.00
CA LEU A 32 -13.29 8.17 4.29
C LEU A 32 -13.10 8.12 2.75
N LYS A 33 -12.32 9.05 2.18
CA LYS A 33 -12.02 9.07 0.74
C LYS A 33 -11.14 7.89 0.32
N ALA A 34 -10.28 7.42 1.22
CA ALA A 34 -9.35 6.33 0.96
C ALA A 34 -9.93 4.96 1.29
N GLU A 35 -10.96 4.87 2.15
CA GLU A 35 -11.49 3.61 2.69
C GLU A 35 -11.67 2.51 1.62
N LYS A 36 -12.34 2.82 0.51
CA LYS A 36 -12.58 1.86 -0.58
C LYS A 36 -11.29 1.24 -1.11
N ASN A 37 -10.26 2.06 -1.30
CA ASN A 37 -8.98 1.61 -1.82
C ASN A 37 -8.14 0.94 -0.73
N LEU A 38 -8.14 1.50 0.48
CA LEU A 38 -7.41 1.02 1.65
C LEU A 38 -7.81 -0.41 2.02
N ARG A 39 -9.11 -0.68 2.14
CA ARG A 39 -9.69 -1.98 2.56
C ARG A 39 -9.15 -3.15 1.74
N TYR A 40 -8.85 -2.93 0.47
CA TYR A 40 -8.29 -3.94 -0.41
C TYR A 40 -6.77 -3.80 -0.53
N ALA A 41 -6.26 -2.61 -0.85
CA ALA A 41 -4.85 -2.46 -1.19
C ALA A 41 -3.91 -2.72 -0.02
N LEU A 42 -4.28 -2.32 1.21
CA LEU A 42 -3.42 -2.48 2.38
C LEU A 42 -3.11 -3.96 2.71
N PRO A 43 -4.12 -4.83 2.97
CA PRO A 43 -3.83 -6.22 3.32
C PRO A 43 -3.10 -6.99 2.21
N HIS A 44 -3.46 -6.76 0.94
CA HIS A 44 -2.81 -7.43 -0.19
C HIS A 44 -1.38 -6.93 -0.43
N SER A 45 -1.11 -5.64 -0.12
CA SER A 45 0.25 -5.11 -0.19
C SER A 45 1.12 -5.74 0.90
N ILE A 46 0.61 -5.86 2.14
CA ILE A 46 1.33 -6.52 3.24
C ILE A 46 1.63 -7.97 2.90
N GLU A 47 0.63 -8.73 2.45
CA GLU A 47 0.79 -10.14 2.06
C GLU A 47 1.87 -10.30 0.99
N TRP A 48 1.81 -9.48 -0.07
CA TRP A 48 2.81 -9.53 -1.13
C TRP A 48 4.21 -9.16 -0.63
N LEU A 49 4.34 -8.10 0.17
CA LEU A 49 5.64 -7.66 0.71
C LEU A 49 6.29 -8.73 1.59
N LEU A 50 5.52 -9.39 2.45
CA LEU A 50 6.01 -10.51 3.26
C LEU A 50 6.47 -11.68 2.39
N LYS A 51 5.74 -11.97 1.31
CA LYS A 51 6.09 -13.02 0.36
C LYS A 51 7.39 -12.74 -0.40
N GLU A 52 7.65 -11.48 -0.73
CA GLU A 52 8.90 -11.05 -1.37
C GLU A 52 10.10 -10.98 -0.39
N GLY A 53 9.87 -11.21 0.92
CA GLY A 53 10.92 -11.23 1.93
C GLY A 53 11.20 -9.88 2.60
N TYR A 54 10.34 -8.88 2.39
CA TYR A 54 10.45 -7.62 3.12
C TYR A 54 10.05 -7.79 4.60
N THR A 55 10.64 -6.96 5.44
CA THR A 55 10.25 -6.81 6.85
C THR A 55 9.72 -5.40 7.09
N PHE A 56 8.89 -5.24 8.13
CA PHE A 56 8.31 -3.96 8.51
C PHE A 56 8.96 -3.44 9.78
N GLY A 57 9.36 -2.17 9.77
CA GLY A 57 9.85 -1.44 10.93
C GLY A 57 8.88 -0.31 11.31
N VAL A 58 8.98 0.15 12.55
CA VAL A 58 8.34 1.38 13.00
C VAL A 58 9.24 2.56 12.61
N ILE A 59 8.65 3.69 12.24
CA ILE A 59 9.39 4.93 12.00
C ILE A 59 9.66 5.57 13.37
N GLU A 60 10.93 5.82 13.68
CA GLU A 60 11.37 6.57 14.88
C GLU A 60 11.65 8.04 14.55
#